data_AF-A0AA37PBK3-F1
#
_entry.id   AF-A0AA37PBK3-F1
#
_cell.length_a   1.000
_cell.length_b   1.000
_cell.length_c   1.000
_cell.angle_alpha   90.00
_cell.angle_beta   90.00
_cell.angle_gamma   90.00
#
_symmetry.space_group_name_H-M   'P 1'
#
loop_
_entity.id
_entity.type
_entity.pdbx_description
1 polymer ?
#
loop_
_entity_poly.entity_id
_entity_poly.type
_entity_poly.pdbx_seq_one_letter_code
_entity_poly.pdbx_strand_id
1 'polypeptide(L)'
;MTFKLVTVLVTLVIQALASPAEPPQPHNPENWSVMAFRRVCPKDQGQCSYSFLISEDPTKAPKYCNFAVDATGGLPAYQTDFSVLKCPDAPEYTINGGWDERQFITLTVINEQRNLLSFFAFKDADLWAGTEATPQTSKAFIYPMPAKREVKQKEQGEAEDQRKRLEEAKKKKQEKEREEGKKLEEARKKDWGIAYASEWKLVDVTKYEFNSGPYTDRLVMVFGIQSGNSTIEACHINIPLFEGLRALGKSFAHQECKHGGWSASWGQNETTGMAVMTLIK
;
A
#
# COMPACT_ATOMS: atom_id res chain seq x y z
N MET A 1 -27.23 63.50 -24.63
CA MET A 1 -27.17 62.33 -23.72
C MET A 1 -26.35 61.25 -24.41
N THR A 2 -25.14 61.01 -23.94
CA THR A 2 -24.18 60.06 -24.54
C THR A 2 -24.06 58.84 -23.63
N PHE A 3 -24.63 57.71 -24.04
CA PHE A 3 -24.51 56.44 -23.31
C PHE A 3 -23.21 55.75 -23.70
N LYS A 4 -22.30 55.53 -22.73
CA LYS A 4 -21.10 54.71 -22.90
C LYS A 4 -21.47 53.25 -22.63
N LEU A 5 -21.37 52.42 -23.67
CA LEU A 5 -21.51 50.97 -23.59
C LEU A 5 -20.21 50.39 -23.01
N VAL A 6 -20.28 49.79 -21.81
CA VAL A 6 -19.14 49.09 -21.19
C VAL A 6 -19.28 47.60 -21.50
N THR A 7 -18.44 47.10 -22.39
CA THR A 7 -18.39 45.68 -22.75
C THR A 7 -17.52 44.94 -21.73
N VAL A 8 -18.13 44.08 -20.92
CA VAL A 8 -17.41 43.19 -19.99
C VAL A 8 -17.06 41.90 -20.73
N LEU A 9 -15.76 41.67 -20.95
CA LEU A 9 -15.22 40.47 -21.58
C LEU A 9 -15.03 39.37 -20.51
N VAL A 10 -15.87 38.33 -20.52
CA VAL A 10 -15.74 37.18 -19.61
C VAL A 10 -14.79 36.17 -20.24
N THR A 11 -13.56 36.06 -19.74
CA THR A 11 -12.60 35.02 -20.15
C THR A 11 -12.88 33.71 -19.42
N LEU A 12 -13.38 32.70 -20.14
CA LEU A 12 -13.58 31.34 -19.63
C LEU A 12 -12.23 30.62 -19.62
N VAL A 13 -11.65 30.39 -18.43
CA VAL A 13 -10.42 29.60 -18.29
C VAL A 13 -10.81 28.12 -18.29
N ILE A 14 -10.59 27.44 -19.43
CA ILE A 14 -10.75 25.98 -19.52
C ILE A 14 -9.49 25.35 -18.91
N GLN A 15 -9.57 24.91 -17.65
CA GLN A 15 -8.56 24.04 -17.08
C GLN A 15 -8.74 22.64 -17.66
N ALA A 16 -7.82 22.24 -18.55
CA ALA A 16 -7.72 20.85 -19.00
C ALA A 16 -7.24 19.98 -17.83
N LEU A 17 -8.16 19.25 -17.21
CA LEU A 17 -7.82 18.20 -16.26
C LEU A 17 -7.09 17.10 -17.04
N ALA A 18 -5.80 16.89 -16.74
CA ALA A 18 -5.08 15.75 -17.28
C ALA A 18 -5.70 14.48 -16.70
N SER A 19 -6.31 13.64 -17.55
CA SER A 19 -6.83 12.34 -17.13
C SER A 19 -5.70 11.53 -16.48
N PRO A 20 -5.96 10.84 -15.35
CA PRO A 20 -4.97 9.96 -14.74
C PRO A 20 -4.50 8.92 -15.77
N ALA A 21 -3.18 8.75 -15.86
CA ALA A 21 -2.59 7.79 -16.79
C ALA A 21 -3.04 6.38 -16.38
N GLU A 22 -3.73 5.69 -17.30
CA GLU A 22 -4.14 4.30 -17.12
C GLU A 22 -2.90 3.41 -16.90
N PRO A 23 -2.96 2.39 -16.02
CA PRO A 23 -1.85 1.47 -15.83
C PRO A 23 -1.44 0.79 -17.15
N PRO A 24 -0.17 0.42 -17.31
CA PRO A 24 0.31 -0.17 -18.54
C PRO A 24 -0.37 -1.51 -18.79
N GLN A 25 -0.91 -1.67 -20.00
CA GLN A 25 -1.54 -2.90 -20.48
C GLN A 25 -0.52 -3.80 -21.20
N PRO A 26 -0.76 -5.12 -21.27
CA PRO A 26 0.04 -6.02 -22.11
C PRO A 26 0.00 -5.62 -23.59
N HIS A 27 0.97 -6.12 -24.37
CA HIS A 27 1.06 -5.85 -25.80
C HIS A 27 -0.22 -6.20 -26.56
N ASN A 28 -0.89 -7.28 -26.15
CA ASN A 28 -2.22 -7.66 -26.60
C ASN A 28 -3.20 -7.40 -25.45
N PRO A 29 -3.99 -6.32 -25.49
CA PRO A 29 -4.99 -6.04 -24.47
C PRO A 29 -5.98 -7.20 -24.35
N GLU A 30 -6.25 -7.60 -23.12
CA GLU A 30 -7.19 -8.66 -22.82
C GLU A 30 -8.12 -8.24 -21.67
N ASN A 31 -9.28 -8.87 -21.62
CA ASN A 31 -10.30 -8.63 -20.61
C ASN A 31 -10.47 -9.88 -19.77
N TRP A 32 -10.51 -9.71 -18.46
CA TRP A 32 -10.80 -10.78 -17.51
C TRP A 32 -12.20 -10.60 -16.97
N SER A 33 -12.86 -11.71 -16.67
CA SER A 33 -14.18 -11.71 -16.05
C SER A 33 -14.16 -12.41 -14.71
N VAL A 34 -14.87 -11.84 -13.74
CA VAL A 34 -15.20 -12.46 -12.46
C VAL A 34 -16.70 -12.75 -12.45
N MET A 35 -17.06 -14.00 -12.17
CA MET A 35 -18.43 -14.51 -12.20
C MET A 35 -18.77 -15.23 -10.89
N ALA A 36 -20.06 -15.40 -10.60
CA ALA A 36 -20.55 -16.13 -9.43
C ALA A 36 -19.89 -15.65 -8.12
N PHE A 37 -19.57 -14.36 -8.03
CA PHE A 37 -18.92 -13.81 -6.84
C PHE A 37 -19.93 -13.71 -5.71
N ARG A 38 -19.64 -14.37 -4.61
CA ARG A 38 -20.51 -14.41 -3.43
C ARG A 38 -19.70 -14.43 -2.15
N ARG A 39 -20.33 -13.94 -1.08
CA ARG A 39 -19.81 -13.97 0.29
C ARG A 39 -20.81 -14.64 1.22
N VAL A 40 -20.32 -15.55 2.05
CA VAL A 40 -21.11 -16.23 3.09
C VAL A 40 -20.48 -15.95 4.44
N CYS A 41 -21.25 -15.39 5.36
CA CYS A 41 -20.81 -15.12 6.72
C CYS A 41 -21.74 -15.85 7.71
N PRO A 42 -21.21 -16.45 8.78
CA PRO A 42 -21.96 -16.93 9.92
C PRO A 42 -22.61 -15.76 10.67
N LYS A 43 -23.53 -16.08 11.59
CA LYS A 43 -24.32 -15.08 12.33
C LYS A 43 -23.47 -14.14 13.19
N ASP A 44 -22.36 -14.65 13.72
CA ASP A 44 -21.40 -13.89 14.53
C ASP A 44 -20.44 -13.04 13.69
N GLN A 45 -20.44 -13.21 12.36
CA GLN A 45 -19.65 -12.43 11.39
C GLN A 45 -18.13 -12.45 11.68
N GLY A 46 -17.66 -13.45 12.46
CA GLY A 46 -16.27 -13.58 12.85
C GLY A 46 -15.36 -14.04 11.71
N GLN A 47 -15.92 -14.71 10.70
CA GLN A 47 -15.21 -15.17 9.51
C GLN A 47 -16.14 -15.19 8.31
N CYS A 48 -15.75 -14.67 7.15
CA CYS A 48 -16.55 -14.76 5.93
C CYS A 48 -15.82 -15.58 4.87
N SER A 49 -16.55 -16.49 4.21
CA SER A 49 -16.05 -17.22 3.04
C SER A 49 -16.43 -16.49 1.75
N TYR A 50 -15.45 -16.31 0.88
CA TYR A 50 -15.62 -15.73 -0.45
C TYR A 50 -15.40 -16.81 -1.50
N SER A 51 -16.18 -16.77 -2.58
CA SER A 51 -15.98 -17.66 -3.73
C SER A 51 -16.38 -17.00 -5.04
N PHE A 52 -15.66 -17.28 -6.12
CA PHE A 52 -15.95 -16.79 -7.47
C PHE A 52 -15.25 -17.64 -8.55
N LEU A 53 -15.59 -17.35 -9.79
CA LEU A 53 -15.00 -17.91 -11.00
C LEU A 53 -14.21 -16.84 -11.76
N ILE A 54 -13.00 -17.18 -12.21
CA ILE A 54 -12.09 -16.31 -12.96
C ILE A 54 -12.00 -16.81 -14.41
N SER A 55 -12.26 -15.93 -15.38
CA SER A 55 -12.10 -16.22 -16.81
C SER A 55 -11.19 -15.19 -17.46
N GLU A 56 -10.00 -15.61 -17.88
CA GLU A 56 -9.09 -14.78 -18.70
C GLU A 56 -9.36 -14.92 -20.20
N ASP A 57 -10.05 -15.99 -20.59
CA ASP A 57 -10.36 -16.35 -21.97
C ASP A 57 -11.77 -16.93 -22.01
N PRO A 58 -12.74 -16.25 -22.67
CA PRO A 58 -14.14 -16.68 -22.68
C PRO A 58 -14.36 -18.01 -23.41
N THR A 59 -13.36 -18.54 -24.12
CA THR A 59 -13.41 -19.84 -24.79
C THR A 59 -12.96 -21.01 -23.91
N LYS A 60 -12.42 -20.72 -22.72
CA LYS A 60 -11.92 -21.72 -21.76
C LYS A 60 -12.83 -21.82 -20.55
N ALA A 61 -12.78 -22.96 -19.88
CA ALA A 61 -13.48 -23.14 -18.61
C ALA A 61 -12.92 -22.15 -17.57
N PRO A 62 -13.78 -21.41 -16.83
CA PRO A 62 -13.33 -20.51 -15.80
C PRO A 62 -12.77 -21.29 -14.60
N LYS A 63 -11.86 -20.67 -13.87
CA LYS A 63 -11.17 -21.27 -12.73
C LYS A 63 -11.82 -20.84 -11.42
N TYR A 64 -12.00 -21.77 -10.51
CA TYR A 64 -12.64 -21.52 -9.23
C TYR A 64 -11.63 -20.99 -8.21
N CYS A 65 -12.06 -20.00 -7.43
CA CYS A 65 -11.30 -19.47 -6.30
C CYS A 65 -12.20 -19.36 -5.09
N ASN A 66 -11.71 -19.80 -3.94
CA ASN A 66 -12.33 -19.61 -2.64
C ASN A 66 -11.29 -19.34 -1.56
N PHE A 67 -11.68 -18.55 -0.57
CA PHE A 67 -10.88 -18.25 0.62
C PHE A 67 -11.77 -17.77 1.77
N ALA A 68 -11.20 -17.68 2.97
CA ALA A 68 -11.84 -17.11 4.15
C ALA A 68 -11.11 -15.83 4.59
N VAL A 69 -11.86 -14.90 5.16
CA VAL A 69 -11.37 -13.66 5.78
C VAL A 69 -11.89 -13.62 7.21
N ASP A 70 -11.01 -13.38 8.16
CA ASP A 70 -11.36 -13.27 9.59
C ASP A 70 -11.57 -11.81 10.00
N ALA A 71 -12.47 -11.60 10.97
CA ALA A 71 -12.69 -10.31 11.60
C ALA A 71 -11.39 -9.81 12.25
N THR A 72 -10.97 -8.59 11.91
CA THR A 72 -9.71 -8.00 12.40
C THR A 72 -9.92 -6.53 12.76
N GLY A 73 -9.17 -6.02 13.75
CA GLY A 73 -9.20 -4.61 14.10
C GLY A 73 -10.52 -4.11 14.70
N GLY A 74 -11.33 -5.01 15.27
CA GLY A 74 -12.66 -4.70 15.80
C GLY A 74 -13.73 -4.52 14.72
N LEU A 75 -13.41 -4.77 13.45
CA LEU A 75 -14.36 -4.80 12.35
C LEU A 75 -14.85 -6.23 12.09
N PRO A 76 -16.10 -6.41 11.66
CA PRO A 76 -16.57 -7.72 11.23
C PRO A 76 -15.83 -8.16 9.97
N ALA A 77 -15.76 -9.48 9.73
CA ALA A 77 -14.99 -10.06 8.62
C ALA A 77 -15.39 -9.50 7.25
N TYR A 78 -16.68 -9.15 7.09
CA TYR A 78 -17.21 -8.62 5.84
C TYR A 78 -16.76 -7.18 5.52
N GLN A 79 -16.20 -6.47 6.51
CA GLN A 79 -15.61 -5.12 6.41
C GLN A 79 -14.09 -5.12 6.60
N THR A 80 -13.45 -6.29 6.48
CA THR A 80 -12.01 -6.43 6.68
C THR A 80 -11.29 -6.52 5.34
N ASP A 81 -10.16 -5.82 5.22
CA ASP A 81 -9.28 -5.89 4.06
C ASP A 81 -8.51 -7.21 4.03
N PHE A 82 -8.19 -7.69 2.84
CA PHE A 82 -7.44 -8.93 2.65
C PHE A 82 -6.38 -8.79 1.56
N SER A 83 -5.25 -9.45 1.76
CA SER A 83 -4.12 -9.38 0.84
C SER A 83 -3.39 -10.72 0.78
N VAL A 84 -2.85 -11.02 -0.40
CA VAL A 84 -2.01 -12.17 -0.69
C VAL A 84 -2.73 -13.51 -0.43
N LEU A 85 -4.05 -13.54 -0.65
CA LEU A 85 -4.84 -14.76 -0.53
C LEU A 85 -4.65 -15.63 -1.78
N LYS A 86 -4.30 -16.90 -1.59
CA LYS A 86 -4.16 -17.87 -2.68
C LYS A 86 -5.49 -18.57 -2.93
N CYS A 87 -5.74 -18.91 -4.19
CA CYS A 87 -6.87 -19.75 -4.58
C CYS A 87 -6.43 -21.23 -4.58
N PRO A 88 -6.94 -22.09 -3.68
CA PRO A 88 -6.48 -23.49 -3.58
C PRO A 88 -6.62 -24.28 -4.88
N ASP A 89 -7.73 -24.08 -5.60
CA ASP A 89 -8.03 -24.79 -6.86
C ASP A 89 -7.46 -24.08 -8.11
N ALA A 90 -6.77 -22.95 -7.92
CA ALA A 90 -6.17 -22.17 -9.00
C ALA A 90 -4.92 -21.41 -8.48
N PRO A 91 -3.83 -22.14 -8.14
CA PRO A 91 -2.69 -21.62 -7.37
C PRO A 91 -1.89 -20.52 -8.07
N GLU A 92 -2.06 -20.33 -9.38
CA GLU A 92 -1.51 -19.23 -10.15
C GLU A 92 -2.12 -17.86 -9.80
N TYR A 93 -3.27 -17.84 -9.11
CA TYR A 93 -3.95 -16.63 -8.70
C TYR A 93 -3.63 -16.23 -7.27
N THR A 94 -3.40 -14.92 -7.12
CA THR A 94 -3.34 -14.23 -5.84
C THR A 94 -4.39 -13.14 -5.81
N ILE A 95 -5.10 -13.07 -4.70
CA ILE A 95 -6.24 -12.18 -4.52
C ILE A 95 -5.92 -11.16 -3.43
N ASN A 96 -6.14 -9.90 -3.77
CA ASN A 96 -6.17 -8.78 -2.82
C ASN A 96 -7.54 -8.12 -2.90
N GLY A 97 -7.95 -7.44 -1.85
CA GLY A 97 -9.21 -6.72 -1.84
C GLY A 97 -9.52 -6.12 -0.49
N GLY A 98 -10.67 -5.49 -0.42
CA GLY A 98 -11.07 -4.80 0.79
C GLY A 98 -12.42 -4.12 0.66
N TRP A 99 -12.97 -3.76 1.81
CA TRP A 99 -14.25 -3.09 1.91
C TRP A 99 -14.05 -1.58 2.03
N ASP A 100 -14.85 -0.82 1.30
CA ASP A 100 -14.86 0.64 1.33
C ASP A 100 -16.12 1.14 2.05
N GLU A 101 -15.99 2.21 2.83
CA GLU A 101 -17.06 2.84 3.59
C GLU A 101 -18.25 3.30 2.74
N ARG A 102 -18.05 3.48 1.42
CA ARG A 102 -19.10 3.73 0.43
C ARG A 102 -19.84 2.46 -0.01
N GLN A 103 -19.74 1.37 0.75
CA GLN A 103 -20.49 0.13 0.60
C GLN A 103 -20.17 -0.67 -0.68
N PHE A 104 -18.89 -0.80 -1.00
CA PHE A 104 -18.43 -1.70 -2.05
C PHE A 104 -17.19 -2.49 -1.62
N ILE A 105 -16.97 -3.63 -2.28
CA ILE A 105 -15.78 -4.45 -2.14
C ILE A 105 -14.94 -4.31 -3.40
N THR A 106 -13.66 -4.04 -3.24
CA THR A 106 -12.67 -4.12 -4.31
C THR A 106 -12.03 -5.49 -4.35
N LEU A 107 -11.71 -5.95 -5.55
CA LEU A 107 -11.03 -7.22 -5.80
C LEU A 107 -9.95 -7.00 -6.85
N THR A 108 -8.71 -7.32 -6.50
CA THR A 108 -7.58 -7.39 -7.44
C THR A 108 -7.25 -8.87 -7.64
N VAL A 109 -7.40 -9.33 -8.87
CA VAL A 109 -7.03 -10.70 -9.27
C VAL A 109 -5.68 -10.63 -9.96
N ILE A 110 -4.67 -11.32 -9.43
CA ILE A 110 -3.30 -11.32 -9.95
C ILE A 110 -2.99 -12.72 -10.46
N ASN A 111 -2.59 -12.87 -11.72
CA ASN A 111 -2.00 -14.10 -12.24
C ASN A 111 -0.47 -13.95 -12.24
N GLU A 112 0.19 -14.58 -11.27
CA GLU A 112 1.65 -14.45 -11.08
C GLU A 112 2.44 -15.10 -12.22
N GLN A 113 1.91 -16.15 -12.85
CA GLN A 113 2.59 -16.83 -13.96
C GLN A 113 2.59 -15.98 -15.22
N ARG A 114 1.50 -15.25 -15.46
CA ARG A 114 1.34 -14.39 -16.63
C ARG A 114 1.85 -12.97 -16.42
N ASN A 115 2.21 -12.59 -15.19
CA ASN A 115 2.60 -11.23 -14.84
C ASN A 115 1.51 -10.21 -15.21
N LEU A 116 0.25 -10.56 -14.90
CA LEU A 116 -0.91 -9.75 -15.18
C LEU A 116 -1.80 -9.62 -13.94
N LEU A 117 -2.55 -8.52 -13.88
CA LEU A 117 -3.58 -8.29 -12.87
C LEU A 117 -4.84 -7.68 -13.50
N SER A 118 -5.99 -7.82 -12.84
CA SER A 118 -7.21 -7.09 -13.19
C SER A 118 -7.96 -6.64 -11.93
N PHE A 119 -8.70 -5.53 -12.04
CA PHE A 119 -9.40 -4.88 -10.93
C PHE A 119 -10.92 -4.98 -11.11
N PHE A 120 -11.64 -5.31 -10.04
CA PHE A 120 -13.09 -5.43 -10.00
C PHE A 120 -13.64 -4.72 -8.75
N ALA A 121 -14.89 -4.27 -8.81
CA ALA A 121 -15.53 -3.62 -7.68
C ALA A 121 -17.03 -3.96 -7.62
N PHE A 122 -17.48 -4.60 -6.54
CA PHE A 122 -18.85 -5.08 -6.39
C PHE A 122 -19.53 -4.33 -5.24
N LYS A 123 -20.84 -4.06 -5.34
CA LYS A 123 -21.56 -3.48 -4.20
C LYS A 123 -21.62 -4.51 -3.08
N ASP A 124 -21.46 -4.05 -1.85
CA ASP A 124 -21.49 -4.91 -0.67
C ASP A 124 -22.83 -5.65 -0.52
N ALA A 125 -23.92 -4.96 -0.89
CA ALA A 125 -25.28 -5.49 -0.88
C ALA A 125 -25.49 -6.66 -1.88
N ASP A 126 -24.75 -6.67 -3.00
CA ASP A 126 -24.89 -7.72 -4.02
C ASP A 126 -24.27 -9.05 -3.57
N LEU A 127 -23.43 -9.02 -2.53
CA LEU A 127 -22.71 -10.18 -1.98
C LEU A 127 -23.33 -10.68 -0.67
N TRP A 128 -24.43 -10.08 -0.21
CA TRP A 128 -25.04 -10.44 1.06
C TRP A 128 -25.83 -11.75 0.96
N ALA A 129 -25.85 -12.49 2.07
CA ALA A 129 -26.61 -13.73 2.23
C ALA A 129 -26.29 -14.85 1.20
N GLY A 130 -25.05 -14.90 0.70
CA GLY A 130 -24.64 -15.94 -0.27
C GLY A 130 -25.17 -15.72 -1.69
N THR A 131 -25.76 -14.55 -1.96
CA THR A 131 -26.21 -14.16 -3.31
C THR A 131 -24.99 -13.98 -4.21
N GLU A 132 -25.13 -14.39 -5.47
CA GLU A 132 -24.11 -14.19 -6.49
C GLU A 132 -24.30 -12.81 -7.14
N ALA A 133 -23.22 -12.02 -7.13
CA ALA A 133 -23.20 -10.73 -7.80
C ALA A 133 -23.22 -10.89 -9.32
N THR A 134 -23.69 -9.84 -9.99
CA THR A 134 -23.67 -9.77 -11.46
C THR A 134 -22.23 -9.88 -11.97
N PRO A 135 -21.94 -10.70 -12.99
CA PRO A 135 -20.60 -10.83 -13.54
C PRO A 135 -20.02 -9.48 -13.97
N GLN A 136 -18.72 -9.29 -13.73
CA GLN A 136 -17.99 -8.11 -14.16
C GLN A 136 -16.83 -8.49 -15.07
N THR A 137 -16.55 -7.60 -16.02
CA THR A 137 -15.41 -7.70 -16.93
C THR A 137 -14.55 -6.47 -16.78
N SER A 138 -13.24 -6.65 -16.74
CA SER A 138 -12.27 -5.58 -16.59
C SER A 138 -11.02 -5.86 -17.41
N LYS A 139 -10.27 -4.81 -17.75
CA LYS A 139 -9.02 -4.96 -18.51
C LYS A 139 -7.94 -5.59 -17.65
N ALA A 140 -7.02 -6.31 -18.30
CA ALA A 140 -5.79 -6.77 -17.67
C ALA A 140 -4.66 -5.74 -17.80
N PHE A 141 -3.82 -5.66 -16.78
CA PHE A 141 -2.68 -4.76 -16.68
C PHE A 141 -1.40 -5.53 -16.34
N ILE A 142 -0.25 -4.98 -16.68
CA ILE A 142 1.06 -5.58 -16.38
C ILE A 142 1.31 -5.59 -14.87
N TYR A 143 1.72 -6.74 -14.33
CA TYR A 143 2.10 -6.98 -12.95
C TYR A 143 3.55 -7.53 -12.84
N PRO A 144 4.39 -7.05 -11.90
CA PRO A 144 4.16 -5.88 -11.07
C PRO A 144 4.07 -4.63 -11.94
N MET A 145 3.24 -3.67 -11.51
CA MET A 145 3.18 -2.39 -12.20
C MET A 145 4.58 -1.77 -12.20
N PRO A 146 5.13 -1.38 -13.36
CA PRO A 146 6.46 -0.80 -13.41
C PRO A 146 6.47 0.46 -12.56
N ALA A 147 7.38 0.51 -11.59
CA ALA A 147 7.74 1.77 -10.95
C ALA A 147 8.12 2.75 -12.08
N LYS A 148 7.58 3.97 -12.04
CA LYS A 148 7.70 4.98 -13.11
C LYS A 148 9.09 4.94 -13.77
N ARG A 149 9.10 4.75 -15.10
CA ARG A 149 10.27 4.73 -16.02
C ARG A 149 11.49 5.48 -15.47
N GLU A 150 12.56 4.74 -15.21
CA GLU A 150 13.91 5.28 -15.28
C GLU A 150 14.23 5.65 -16.75
N VAL A 151 14.95 6.76 -16.88
CA VAL A 151 15.29 7.44 -18.12
C VAL A 151 16.30 6.60 -18.93
N LYS A 152 15.93 6.33 -20.19
CA LYS A 152 16.75 5.90 -21.35
C LYS A 152 18.05 5.13 -21.11
N GLN A 153 17.98 3.85 -21.50
CA GLN A 153 19.05 2.93 -21.88
C GLN A 153 20.20 3.59 -22.67
N LYS A 154 21.31 3.85 -21.98
CA LYS A 154 22.68 3.85 -22.56
C LYS A 154 23.68 3.05 -21.71
N GLU A 155 23.22 2.44 -20.63
CA GLU A 155 24.05 1.90 -19.54
C GLU A 155 24.16 0.37 -19.52
N GLN A 156 23.98 -0.37 -20.62
CA GLN A 156 24.21 -1.83 -20.54
C GLN A 156 25.70 -2.21 -20.40
N GLY A 157 26.62 -1.37 -20.86
CA GLY A 157 28.05 -1.52 -20.57
C GLY A 157 28.46 -0.98 -19.20
N GLU A 158 27.83 0.11 -18.76
CA GLU A 158 28.11 0.76 -17.47
C GLU A 158 27.49 -0.01 -16.30
N ALA A 159 26.32 -0.63 -16.47
CA ALA A 159 25.66 -1.44 -15.44
C ALA A 159 26.45 -2.70 -15.10
N GLU A 160 27.16 -3.31 -16.05
CA GLU A 160 28.00 -4.49 -15.73
C GLU A 160 29.27 -4.08 -14.95
N ASP A 161 29.89 -2.96 -15.31
CA ASP A 161 31.03 -2.42 -14.55
C ASP A 161 30.60 -1.92 -13.17
N GLN A 162 29.46 -1.24 -13.08
CA GLN A 162 28.86 -0.85 -11.81
C GLN A 162 28.46 -2.05 -10.96
N ARG A 163 27.94 -3.13 -11.56
CA ARG A 163 27.62 -4.36 -10.83
C ARG A 163 28.88 -5.03 -10.27
N LYS A 164 29.97 -5.08 -11.04
CA LYS A 164 31.27 -5.60 -10.56
C LYS A 164 31.81 -4.74 -9.42
N ARG A 165 31.79 -3.41 -9.56
CA ARG A 165 32.21 -2.48 -8.48
C ARG A 165 31.30 -2.57 -7.25
N LEU A 166 29.99 -2.77 -7.44
CA LEU A 166 29.03 -2.93 -6.36
C LEU A 166 29.22 -4.26 -5.64
N GLU A 167 29.49 -5.35 -6.36
CA GLU A 167 29.83 -6.64 -5.74
C GLU A 167 31.15 -6.58 -4.98
N GLU A 168 32.17 -5.90 -5.52
CA GLU A 168 33.43 -5.66 -4.80
C GLU A 168 33.23 -4.77 -3.58
N ALA A 169 32.43 -3.71 -3.69
CA ALA A 169 32.10 -2.84 -2.57
C ALA A 169 31.26 -3.57 -1.51
N LYS A 170 30.33 -4.44 -1.91
CA LYS A 170 29.56 -5.30 -1.00
C LYS A 170 30.46 -6.29 -0.29
N LYS A 171 31.40 -6.94 -0.99
CA LYS A 171 32.39 -7.83 -0.38
C LYS A 171 33.27 -7.09 0.63
N LYS A 172 33.80 -5.92 0.26
CA LYS A 172 34.57 -5.06 1.18
C LYS A 172 33.75 -4.58 2.39
N LYS A 173 32.48 -4.21 2.17
CA LYS A 173 31.57 -3.81 3.25
C LYS A 173 31.24 -4.98 4.17
N GLN A 174 31.01 -6.17 3.62
CA GLN A 174 30.73 -7.39 4.37
C GLN A 174 31.97 -7.87 5.15
N GLU A 175 33.17 -7.77 4.59
CA GLU A 175 34.42 -8.02 5.32
C GLU A 175 34.63 -7.01 6.44
N LYS A 176 34.38 -5.72 6.17
CA LYS A 176 34.44 -4.66 7.18
C LYS A 176 33.39 -4.87 8.28
N GLU A 177 32.16 -5.23 7.93
CA GLU A 177 31.07 -5.55 8.87
C GLU A 177 31.36 -6.85 9.64
N ARG A 178 32.08 -7.80 9.06
CA ARG A 178 32.53 -9.01 9.75
C ARG A 178 33.68 -8.72 10.72
N GLU A 179 34.59 -7.82 10.38
CA GLU A 179 35.62 -7.33 11.30
C GLU A 179 35.04 -6.44 12.40
N GLU A 180 34.15 -5.51 12.05
CA GLU A 180 33.41 -4.67 12.99
C GLU A 180 32.48 -5.53 13.84
N GLY A 181 31.86 -6.57 13.28
CA GLY A 181 31.02 -7.52 14.01
C GLY A 181 31.82 -8.36 15.00
N LYS A 182 33.06 -8.76 14.66
CA LYS A 182 33.97 -9.40 15.62
C LYS A 182 34.39 -8.44 16.74
N LYS A 183 34.72 -7.19 16.40
CA LYS A 183 35.01 -6.13 17.38
C LYS A 183 33.79 -5.79 18.24
N LEU A 184 32.60 -5.79 17.64
CA LEU A 184 31.33 -5.56 18.30
C LEU A 184 30.95 -6.75 19.17
N GLU A 185 31.21 -8.00 18.79
CA GLU A 185 30.95 -9.18 19.60
C GLU A 185 31.92 -9.27 20.79
N GLU A 186 33.18 -8.85 20.62
CA GLU A 186 34.10 -8.61 21.73
C GLU A 186 33.64 -7.45 22.64
N ALA A 187 33.04 -6.39 22.07
CA ALA A 187 32.42 -5.32 22.85
C ALA A 187 31.10 -5.75 23.52
N ARG A 188 30.31 -6.63 22.88
CA ARG A 188 29.00 -7.13 23.35
C ARG A 188 29.12 -8.18 24.44
N LYS A 189 30.28 -8.83 24.57
CA LYS A 189 30.66 -9.60 25.76
C LYS A 189 31.06 -8.70 26.94
N LYS A 190 31.34 -7.42 26.69
CA LYS A 190 31.79 -6.43 27.67
C LYS A 190 30.70 -5.45 28.10
N ASP A 191 29.67 -5.24 27.30
CA ASP A 191 28.57 -4.31 27.59
C ASP A 191 27.25 -5.05 27.73
N TRP A 192 26.62 -4.86 28.90
CA TRP A 192 25.26 -5.27 29.18
C TRP A 192 24.26 -4.48 28.32
N GLY A 193 23.19 -5.16 27.87
CA GLY A 193 21.88 -4.54 27.68
C GLY A 193 21.59 -3.95 26.31
N ILE A 194 20.69 -4.59 25.56
CA ILE A 194 19.82 -3.85 24.66
C ILE A 194 18.97 -2.97 25.58
N ALA A 195 19.12 -1.66 25.45
CA ALA A 195 18.39 -0.66 26.22
C ALA A 195 16.89 -0.94 26.18
N TYR A 196 16.29 -1.19 27.35
CA TYR A 196 14.85 -1.40 27.47
C TYR A 196 14.10 -0.13 27.05
N ALA A 197 12.80 -0.23 26.76
CA ALA A 197 11.94 0.93 26.46
C ALA A 197 11.97 2.04 27.54
N SER A 198 12.51 1.75 28.73
CA SER A 198 12.77 2.71 29.81
C SER A 198 13.94 3.67 29.56
N GLU A 199 14.77 3.43 28.54
CA GLU A 199 16.03 4.16 28.32
C GLU A 199 15.98 5.16 27.16
N TRP A 200 14.86 5.21 26.42
CA TRP A 200 14.65 6.18 25.37
C TRP A 200 13.31 6.89 25.52
N LYS A 201 13.24 8.11 24.99
CA LYS A 201 12.03 8.93 24.98
C LYS A 201 11.80 9.54 23.60
N LEU A 202 10.53 9.77 23.30
CA LEU A 202 10.11 10.58 22.17
C LEU A 202 10.18 12.06 22.54
N VAL A 203 10.69 12.88 21.63
CA VAL A 203 10.72 14.34 21.75
C VAL A 203 10.08 14.96 20.52
N ASP A 204 9.43 16.11 20.69
CA ASP A 204 8.91 16.96 19.60
C ASP A 204 7.99 16.23 18.59
N VAL A 205 7.12 15.34 19.09
CA VAL A 205 6.16 14.61 18.24
C VAL A 205 5.18 15.59 17.60
N THR A 206 5.35 15.81 16.31
CA THR A 206 4.54 16.72 15.50
C THR A 206 3.87 15.93 14.38
N LYS A 207 2.54 16.03 14.32
CA LYS A 207 1.71 15.46 13.27
C LYS A 207 1.03 16.62 12.54
N TYR A 208 1.21 16.72 11.24
CA TYR A 208 0.51 17.72 10.44
C TYR A 208 0.08 17.16 9.10
N GLU A 209 -1.03 17.68 8.63
CA GLU A 209 -1.59 17.40 7.32
C GLU A 209 -1.03 18.43 6.34
N PHE A 210 -0.49 17.93 5.24
CA PHE A 210 0.03 18.79 4.19
C PHE A 210 -0.82 18.60 2.93
N ASN A 211 -1.62 19.61 2.62
CA ASN A 211 -2.34 19.69 1.36
C ASN A 211 -1.33 20.12 0.27
N SER A 212 -0.82 19.14 -0.48
CA SER A 212 0.19 19.37 -1.53
C SER A 212 -0.41 19.71 -2.90
N GLY A 213 -1.50 20.48 -2.92
CA GLY A 213 -2.20 20.85 -4.14
C GLY A 213 -3.33 19.89 -4.50
N PRO A 214 -3.81 19.89 -5.76
CA PRO A 214 -5.16 19.44 -6.10
C PRO A 214 -5.46 17.94 -5.96
N TYR A 215 -4.48 17.07 -5.65
CA TYR A 215 -4.68 15.62 -5.84
C TYR A 215 -4.11 14.66 -4.78
N THR A 216 -3.40 15.10 -3.73
CA THR A 216 -3.07 14.20 -2.61
C THR A 216 -2.84 14.99 -1.32
N ASP A 217 -3.71 14.78 -0.34
CA ASP A 217 -3.37 15.10 1.05
C ASP A 217 -2.25 14.14 1.50
N ARG A 218 -1.38 14.61 2.38
CA ARG A 218 -0.30 13.80 2.95
C ARG A 218 -0.33 13.92 4.46
N LEU A 219 -0.18 12.79 5.12
CA LEU A 219 0.10 12.77 6.53
C LEU A 219 1.61 12.84 6.72
N VAL A 220 2.08 13.91 7.32
CA VAL A 220 3.48 14.07 7.70
C VAL A 220 3.59 13.95 9.21
N MET A 221 4.47 13.04 9.64
CA MET A 221 4.79 12.83 11.05
C MET A 221 6.28 12.99 11.26
N VAL A 222 6.63 13.86 12.20
CA VAL A 222 8.01 14.18 12.57
C VAL A 222 8.14 14.03 14.07
N PHE A 223 9.16 13.31 14.52
CA PHE A 223 9.48 13.20 15.94
C PHE A 223 10.97 12.91 16.11
N GLY A 224 11.51 13.29 17.26
CA GLY A 224 12.85 12.90 17.69
C GLY A 224 12.81 11.69 18.62
N ILE A 225 13.84 10.85 18.54
CA ILE A 225 14.08 9.73 19.44
C ILE A 225 15.37 10.02 20.19
N GLN A 226 15.30 10.07 21.51
CA GLN A 226 16.46 10.30 22.37
C GLN A 226 16.68 9.10 23.28
N SER A 227 17.80 8.39 23.09
CA SER A 227 18.24 7.30 23.99
C SER A 227 19.24 7.85 25.01
N GLY A 228 18.92 7.82 26.30
CA GLY A 228 19.75 8.38 27.37
C GLY A 228 20.20 9.83 27.09
N ASN A 229 21.52 10.05 27.11
CA ASN A 229 22.15 11.35 26.83
C ASN A 229 22.63 11.49 25.37
N SER A 230 22.21 10.61 24.46
CA SER A 230 22.62 10.67 23.06
C SER A 230 21.98 11.85 22.33
N THR A 231 22.54 12.17 21.16
CA THR A 231 21.95 13.11 20.21
C THR A 231 20.59 12.62 19.74
N ILE A 232 19.65 13.54 19.55
CA ILE A 232 18.30 13.23 19.08
C ILE A 232 18.36 12.70 17.64
N GLU A 233 17.83 11.51 17.41
CA GLU A 233 17.65 10.94 16.08
C GLU A 233 16.29 11.39 15.52
N ALA A 234 16.27 12.13 14.40
CA ALA A 234 15.03 12.61 13.80
C ALA A 234 14.39 11.54 12.90
N CYS A 235 13.13 11.20 13.18
CA CYS A 235 12.29 10.39 12.31
C CYS A 235 11.32 11.28 11.53
N HIS A 236 11.25 11.06 10.22
CA HIS A 236 10.32 11.75 9.33
C HIS A 236 9.60 10.70 8.47
N ILE A 237 8.29 10.63 8.64
CA ILE A 237 7.39 9.69 7.96
C ILE A 237 6.43 10.50 7.10
N ASN A 238 6.29 10.10 5.84
CA ASN A 238 5.42 10.75 4.86
C ASN A 238 4.53 9.72 4.21
N ILE A 239 3.23 9.80 4.49
CA ILE A 239 2.24 8.83 4.05
C ILE A 239 1.29 9.52 3.08
N PRO A 240 1.20 9.04 1.83
CA PRO A 240 0.21 9.55 0.89
C PRO A 240 -1.20 9.18 1.40
N LEU A 241 -2.09 10.16 1.41
CA LEU A 241 -3.50 9.95 1.66
C LEU A 241 -4.22 9.87 0.32
N PHE A 242 -5.10 8.88 0.17
CA PHE A 242 -6.00 8.83 -0.99
C PHE A 242 -7.19 9.78 -0.74
N GLU A 243 -7.71 10.37 -1.82
CA GLU A 243 -8.80 11.34 -1.78
C GLU A 243 -10.01 10.80 -0.97
N GLY A 244 -10.54 11.63 -0.07
CA GLY A 244 -11.73 11.32 0.75
C GLY A 244 -11.42 10.79 2.15
N LEU A 245 -10.18 10.43 2.46
CA LEU A 245 -9.80 9.92 3.77
C LEU A 245 -9.31 11.04 4.70
N ARG A 246 -9.91 11.16 5.89
CA ARG A 246 -9.46 12.12 6.90
C ARG A 246 -8.07 11.75 7.41
N ALA A 247 -7.11 12.66 7.27
CA ALA A 247 -5.72 12.48 7.70
C ALA A 247 -5.57 12.11 9.18
N LEU A 248 -6.47 12.63 10.03
CA LEU A 248 -6.39 12.45 11.48
C LEU A 248 -6.64 11.00 11.91
N GLY A 249 -7.48 10.25 11.20
CA GLY A 249 -7.84 8.87 11.55
C GLY A 249 -6.86 7.79 11.08
N LYS A 250 -5.88 8.16 10.26
CA LYS A 250 -5.06 7.15 9.59
C LYS A 250 -4.08 6.46 10.51
N SER A 251 -4.18 5.14 10.50
CA SER A 251 -3.22 4.22 11.10
C SER A 251 -2.26 3.72 10.02
N PHE A 252 -1.02 3.42 10.40
CA PHE A 252 -0.01 2.86 9.52
C PHE A 252 0.88 1.89 10.28
N ALA A 253 1.51 0.96 9.57
CA ALA A 253 2.40 -0.03 10.16
C ALA A 253 3.76 -0.01 9.46
N HIS A 254 4.82 -0.18 10.25
CA HIS A 254 6.19 -0.43 9.80
C HIS A 254 6.71 0.59 8.76
N GLN A 255 6.44 1.87 9.00
CA GLN A 255 6.98 2.93 8.16
C GLN A 255 8.40 3.26 8.59
N GLU A 256 9.34 3.14 7.66
CA GLU A 256 10.75 3.43 7.91
C GLU A 256 10.97 4.93 8.13
N CYS A 257 11.71 5.25 9.19
CA CYS A 257 12.23 6.58 9.41
C CYS A 257 13.32 6.86 8.35
N LYS A 258 13.30 8.05 7.76
CA LYS A 258 14.32 8.48 6.79
C LYS A 258 15.76 8.38 7.32
N HIS A 259 15.96 8.47 8.64
CA HIS A 259 17.25 8.42 9.31
C HIS A 259 17.18 7.55 10.58
N GLY A 260 18.31 6.99 10.99
CA GLY A 260 18.46 6.30 12.29
C GLY A 260 18.09 4.81 12.31
N GLY A 261 17.66 4.23 11.18
CA GLY A 261 17.33 2.79 11.08
C GLY A 261 16.06 2.38 11.84
N TRP A 262 15.29 3.35 12.34
CA TRP A 262 14.05 3.09 13.03
C TRP A 262 12.90 2.86 12.05
N SER A 263 11.89 2.12 12.49
CA SER A 263 10.56 2.07 11.88
C SER A 263 9.50 2.38 12.92
N ALA A 264 8.37 2.93 12.48
CA ALA A 264 7.26 3.25 13.34
C ALA A 264 5.93 2.70 12.80
N SER A 265 5.09 2.27 13.72
CA SER A 265 3.67 1.99 13.50
C SER A 265 2.86 2.98 14.33
N TRP A 266 1.72 3.42 13.80
CA TRP A 266 0.83 4.36 14.45
C TRP A 266 -0.60 3.88 14.33
N GLY A 267 -1.33 3.94 15.43
CA GLY A 267 -2.78 3.73 15.47
C GLY A 267 -3.46 4.85 16.22
N GLN A 268 -4.60 5.33 15.71
CA GLN A 268 -5.43 6.31 16.41
C GLN A 268 -6.88 5.83 16.47
N ASN A 269 -7.47 5.91 17.66
CA ASN A 269 -8.89 5.69 17.87
C ASN A 269 -9.62 7.01 17.67
N GLU A 270 -10.40 7.13 16.59
CA GLU A 270 -11.11 8.37 16.23
C GLU A 270 -12.18 8.77 17.25
N THR A 271 -12.80 7.80 17.93
CA THR A 271 -13.89 8.04 18.89
C THR A 271 -13.37 8.63 20.21
N THR A 272 -12.22 8.15 20.67
CA THR A 272 -11.65 8.55 21.97
C THR A 272 -10.52 9.56 21.85
N GLY A 273 -9.99 9.76 20.63
CA GLY A 273 -8.81 10.58 20.39
C GLY A 273 -7.50 9.96 20.90
N MET A 274 -7.53 8.74 21.46
CA MET A 274 -6.34 8.05 21.93
C MET A 274 -5.49 7.58 20.75
N ALA A 275 -4.17 7.66 20.89
CA ALA A 275 -3.26 7.16 19.89
C ALA A 275 -2.13 6.33 20.51
N VAL A 276 -1.64 5.38 19.73
CA VAL A 276 -0.55 4.47 20.10
C VAL A 276 0.50 4.52 19.00
N MET A 277 1.77 4.66 19.40
CA MET A 277 2.92 4.56 18.52
C MET A 277 3.80 3.40 18.97
N THR A 278 4.21 2.55 18.03
CA THR A 278 5.20 1.50 18.25
C THR A 278 6.45 1.85 17.47
N LEU A 279 7.61 1.88 18.14
CA LEU A 279 8.91 2.09 17.51
C LEU A 279 9.72 0.80 17.53
N ILE A 280 10.39 0.51 16.44
CA ILE A 280 11.26 -0.66 16.27
C ILE A 280 12.58 -0.17 15.67
N LYS A 281 13.70 -0.61 16.22
CA LYS A 281 15.05 -0.37 15.68
C LYS A 281 15.62 -1.66 15.13
#